data_AF-A0A0T5Z9X6-F1
#
_entry.id   AF-A0A0T5Z9X6-F1
#
_cell.length_a   1.000
_cell.length_b   1.000
_cell.length_c   1.000
_cell.angle_alpha   90.00
_cell.angle_beta   90.00
_cell.angle_gamma   90.00
#
_symmetry.space_group_name_H-M   'P 1'
#
loop_
_entity.id
_entity.type
_entity.pdbx_description
1 polymer ?
#
loop_
_entity_poly.entity_id
_entity_poly.type
_entity_poly.pdbx_seq_one_letter_code
_entity_poly.pdbx_strand_id
1 'polypeptide(L)'
;MAPVDQPVDILPDEDAPLRVPRAADGLQVNFCKNPVCKNYGVPAKQGTRTGKGPSKDRDPNYAISGLGRNEPGFKCKGCGEIFPPKSNVAIQAEYQRLGSYLLPYNEPSCKNPACKNHERGVFSYPDEYASFGKTSSGNPRFRCKRCHKTFSYAKTSTHRQREKHKNAQIFRMLVNKTPINRIVEMAEVSPDTVYRKINFIHEQCMAFIGDREGQLKSLDLDRLYLSTDRQVYTVNWSSNRNRRNTQFLGIGTADNTSGYVFPVNINYDPDTSLDEVERVAKEKGEYEGPRDYRDTAHVWTELDYALAQNESFRIANSKKDKKKLREANARIDQLFNELVQIQRRRGFEFNAEELTRILEIAVPEHMVQGKLEDNAQLKHMILESYEDATTRPKIEAIQEVSDGLQLPKFGVQIHNDYTMYAHFGLLKELFDGVEKVRFFLDQDSGMRAAFLGMFSERVRQHTADAWYVKFRKDYTIDEKKRVSKELQQRVNAYLIINPGGTEDDAYLDMAREAVRHAQGLGPWKDVWMRHPLAKY
;
A
#
# COMPACT_ATOMS: atom_id res chain seq x y z
N MET A 1 -7.76 -59.07 27.44
CA MET A 1 -7.06 -58.21 26.46
C MET A 1 -8.07 -57.19 25.97
N ALA A 2 -8.05 -56.00 26.57
CA ALA A 2 -8.93 -54.90 26.18
C ALA A 2 -8.36 -54.18 24.94
N PRO A 3 -9.19 -53.65 24.03
CA PRO A 3 -8.70 -52.95 22.85
C PRO A 3 -8.06 -51.62 23.25
N VAL A 4 -6.95 -51.31 22.57
CA VAL A 4 -6.23 -50.05 22.70
C VAL A 4 -7.00 -48.98 21.92
N ASP A 5 -7.60 -48.02 22.62
CA ASP A 5 -8.18 -46.82 22.03
C ASP A 5 -7.07 -46.00 21.36
N GLN A 6 -7.15 -45.85 20.04
CA GLN A 6 -6.38 -44.85 19.30
C GLN A 6 -6.99 -43.47 19.56
N PRO A 7 -6.17 -42.41 19.72
CA PRO A 7 -6.68 -41.06 19.85
C PRO A 7 -7.34 -40.65 18.53
N VAL A 8 -8.65 -40.45 18.57
CA VAL A 8 -9.41 -39.82 17.49
C VAL A 8 -8.95 -38.36 17.43
N ASP A 9 -8.29 -37.99 16.33
CA ASP A 9 -8.07 -36.58 15.99
C ASP A 9 -9.44 -35.91 15.83
N ILE A 10 -9.84 -35.16 16.85
CA ILE A 10 -11.04 -34.33 16.82
C ILE A 10 -10.75 -33.21 15.81
N LEU A 11 -11.31 -33.35 14.60
CA LEU A 11 -11.42 -32.25 13.65
C LEU A 11 -12.07 -31.06 14.37
N PRO A 12 -11.51 -29.83 14.28
CA PRO A 12 -12.08 -28.69 14.94
C PRO A 12 -13.50 -28.45 14.45
N ASP A 13 -14.42 -28.26 15.40
CA ASP A 13 -15.83 -27.88 15.23
C ASP A 13 -15.94 -26.74 14.19
N GLU A 14 -16.48 -27.03 12.99
CA GLU A 14 -16.50 -26.08 11.85
C GLU A 14 -17.28 -24.79 12.15
N ASP A 15 -18.14 -24.81 13.18
CA ASP A 15 -19.00 -23.69 13.58
C ASP A 15 -18.45 -22.86 14.76
N ALA A 16 -17.25 -23.15 15.27
CA ALA A 16 -16.66 -22.34 16.34
C ALA A 16 -16.16 -20.98 15.80
N PRO A 17 -16.55 -19.83 16.40
CA PRO A 17 -16.16 -18.52 15.91
C PRO A 17 -14.64 -18.37 15.90
N LEU A 18 -14.09 -18.17 14.70
CA LEU A 18 -12.66 -18.03 14.49
C LEU A 18 -12.14 -16.83 15.28
N ARG A 19 -11.12 -17.07 16.11
CA ARG A 19 -10.44 -16.02 16.86
C ARG A 19 -9.56 -15.12 15.99
N VAL A 20 -9.10 -15.65 14.86
CA VAL A 20 -8.20 -14.99 13.92
C VAL A 20 -8.81 -15.17 12.54
N PRO A 21 -8.79 -14.15 11.67
CA PRO A 21 -9.26 -14.32 10.32
C PRO A 21 -8.58 -15.51 9.64
N ARG A 22 -9.39 -16.31 8.93
CA ARG A 22 -8.93 -17.54 8.28
C ARG A 22 -7.75 -17.26 7.35
N ALA A 23 -6.79 -18.17 7.31
CA ALA A 23 -5.69 -18.10 6.34
C ALA A 23 -6.23 -18.38 4.93
N ALA A 24 -5.55 -17.89 3.90
CA ALA A 24 -5.92 -18.12 2.49
C ALA A 24 -4.65 -18.35 1.67
N ASP A 25 -4.55 -19.47 0.94
CA ASP A 25 -3.38 -19.81 0.11
C ASP A 25 -2.01 -19.62 0.81
N GLY A 26 -1.92 -20.03 2.08
CA GLY A 26 -0.71 -19.84 2.90
C GLY A 26 -0.50 -18.42 3.45
N LEU A 27 -1.34 -17.46 3.08
CA LEU A 27 -1.32 -16.09 3.61
C LEU A 27 -1.92 -16.03 5.02
N GLN A 28 -1.14 -15.51 5.96
CA GLN A 28 -1.60 -15.08 7.26
C GLN A 28 -0.87 -13.81 7.70
N VAL A 29 -1.53 -12.66 7.61
CA VAL A 29 -0.93 -11.37 7.98
C VAL A 29 -1.24 -10.95 9.42
N ASN A 30 -2.09 -11.68 10.15
CA ASN A 30 -2.48 -11.33 11.52
C ASN A 30 -1.44 -11.77 12.55
N PHE A 31 -0.34 -11.02 12.62
CA PHE A 31 0.75 -11.16 13.58
C PHE A 31 1.32 -9.78 13.96
N CYS A 32 2.15 -9.75 15.01
CA CYS A 32 2.77 -8.52 15.51
C CYS A 32 3.61 -7.83 14.42
N LYS A 33 3.40 -6.53 14.19
CA LYS A 33 4.13 -5.74 13.18
C LYS A 33 5.38 -5.04 13.73
N ASN A 34 5.87 -5.43 14.90
CA ASN A 34 7.12 -4.91 15.43
C ASN A 34 8.28 -5.84 15.05
N PRO A 35 9.18 -5.46 14.12
CA PRO A 35 10.25 -6.33 13.64
C PRO A 35 11.28 -6.73 14.71
N VAL A 36 11.38 -5.99 15.83
CA VAL A 36 12.26 -6.36 16.95
C VAL A 36 11.58 -7.27 17.99
N CYS A 37 10.29 -7.57 17.82
CA CYS A 37 9.54 -8.43 18.72
C CYS A 37 9.75 -9.92 18.38
N LYS A 38 9.90 -10.77 19.41
CA LYS A 38 9.93 -12.23 19.24
C LYS A 38 8.68 -12.83 18.57
N ASN A 39 7.55 -12.12 18.59
CA ASN A 39 6.31 -12.54 17.95
C ASN A 39 6.14 -11.95 16.53
N TYR A 40 7.16 -11.30 15.97
CA TYR A 40 7.13 -10.81 14.59
C TYR A 40 7.08 -11.97 13.60
N GLY A 41 6.13 -11.94 12.67
CA GLY A 41 5.92 -13.01 11.70
C GLY A 41 5.40 -14.33 12.27
N VAL A 42 5.03 -14.37 13.57
CA VAL A 42 4.44 -15.55 14.21
C VAL A 42 2.92 -15.37 14.25
N PRO A 43 2.14 -16.09 13.43
CA PRO A 43 0.70 -15.90 13.35
C PRO A 43 0.00 -16.30 14.65
N ALA A 44 -1.13 -15.65 14.93
CA ALA A 44 -2.03 -16.08 15.99
C ALA A 44 -2.68 -17.44 15.65
N LYS A 45 -2.85 -18.31 16.66
CA LYS A 45 -3.39 -19.66 16.55
C LYS A 45 -4.88 -19.64 16.18
N GLN A 46 -5.22 -20.34 15.10
CA GLN A 46 -6.59 -20.65 14.71
C GLN A 46 -7.27 -21.59 15.73
N GLY A 47 -8.61 -21.59 15.77
CA GLY A 47 -9.41 -22.50 16.60
C GLY A 47 -9.36 -22.27 18.11
N THR A 48 -8.62 -21.28 18.60
CA THR A 48 -8.54 -20.99 20.05
C THR A 48 -9.75 -20.19 20.53
N ARG A 49 -10.49 -20.68 21.54
CA ARG A 49 -11.70 -20.02 22.07
C ARG A 49 -11.40 -18.67 22.76
N THR A 50 -12.40 -17.79 22.79
CA THR A 50 -12.41 -16.58 23.61
C THR A 50 -12.86 -16.90 25.04
N GLY A 51 -12.24 -16.29 26.07
CA GLY A 51 -12.78 -16.30 27.45
C GLY A 51 -12.43 -17.51 28.34
N LYS A 52 -13.36 -17.84 29.26
CA LYS A 52 -13.21 -18.87 30.31
C LYS A 52 -13.23 -20.28 29.67
N GLY A 53 -12.04 -20.82 29.48
CA GLY A 53 -11.75 -22.20 29.10
C GLY A 53 -10.37 -22.61 29.65
N PRO A 54 -10.00 -23.89 29.55
CA PRO A 54 -8.72 -24.37 30.07
C PRO A 54 -7.54 -23.66 29.39
N SER A 55 -6.49 -23.35 30.18
CA SER A 55 -5.35 -22.51 29.76
C SER A 55 -4.66 -22.98 28.47
N LYS A 56 -4.68 -24.29 28.22
CA LYS A 56 -4.07 -24.94 27.04
C LYS A 56 -4.65 -24.47 25.70
N ASP A 57 -5.89 -23.98 25.70
CA ASP A 57 -6.59 -23.54 24.49
C ASP A 57 -6.42 -22.03 24.20
N ARG A 58 -5.60 -21.32 25.00
CA ARG A 58 -5.33 -19.89 24.80
C ARG A 58 -4.10 -19.71 23.93
N ASP A 59 -4.20 -18.79 22.97
CA ASP A 59 -3.02 -18.34 22.20
C ASP A 59 -1.92 -17.82 23.14
N PRO A 60 -0.68 -18.34 23.04
CA PRO A 60 0.43 -17.95 23.93
C PRO A 60 1.00 -16.56 23.63
N ASN A 61 0.82 -16.04 22.42
CA ASN A 61 1.46 -14.84 21.88
C ASN A 61 0.55 -13.62 21.87
N TYR A 62 -0.77 -13.81 21.78
CA TYR A 62 -1.75 -12.74 21.60
C TYR A 62 -2.92 -12.85 22.57
N ALA A 63 -3.50 -11.69 22.90
CA ALA A 63 -4.77 -11.52 23.59
C ALA A 63 -5.72 -10.70 22.71
N ILE A 64 -7.03 -10.92 22.83
CA ILE A 64 -8.01 -10.04 22.18
C ILE A 64 -8.13 -8.77 23.02
N SER A 65 -8.05 -7.64 22.33
CA SER A 65 -8.34 -6.31 22.87
C SER A 65 -9.42 -5.67 21.99
N GLY A 66 -10.19 -4.74 22.53
CA GLY A 66 -11.00 -3.84 21.69
C GLY A 66 -10.13 -2.69 21.19
N LEU A 67 -10.29 -2.30 19.93
CA LEU A 67 -9.79 -1.02 19.38
C LEU A 67 -10.90 0.04 19.35
N GLY A 68 -12.16 -0.38 19.50
CA GLY A 68 -13.34 0.48 19.49
C GLY A 68 -14.61 -0.34 19.67
N ARG A 69 -15.78 0.29 19.47
CA ARG A 69 -17.08 -0.42 19.52
C ARG A 69 -17.16 -1.37 18.32
N ASN A 70 -17.28 -2.67 18.58
CA ASN A 70 -17.30 -3.75 17.58
C ASN A 70 -16.03 -3.85 16.69
N GLU A 71 -14.91 -3.26 17.13
CA GLU A 71 -13.62 -3.39 16.44
C GLU A 71 -12.68 -4.28 17.25
N PRO A 72 -12.51 -5.56 16.87
CA PRO A 72 -11.53 -6.43 17.49
C PRO A 72 -10.11 -5.93 17.20
N GLY A 73 -9.20 -6.20 18.12
CA GLY A 73 -7.77 -5.96 17.98
C GLY A 73 -6.98 -7.08 18.65
N PHE A 74 -5.77 -7.33 18.16
CA PHE A 74 -4.84 -8.27 18.77
C PHE A 74 -3.78 -7.52 19.55
N LYS A 75 -3.75 -7.76 20.87
CA LYS A 75 -2.67 -7.29 21.73
C LYS A 75 -1.57 -8.34 21.77
N CYS A 76 -0.38 -7.99 21.29
CA CYS A 76 0.82 -8.81 21.41
C CYS A 76 1.26 -8.89 22.87
N LYS A 77 1.40 -10.10 23.42
CA LYS A 77 1.91 -10.33 24.78
C LYS A 77 3.42 -10.09 24.91
N GLY A 78 4.14 -10.05 23.79
CA GLY A 78 5.59 -9.82 23.76
C GLY A 78 5.97 -8.34 23.88
N CYS A 79 5.42 -7.49 23.00
CA CYS A 79 5.74 -6.05 22.97
C CYS A 79 4.61 -5.15 23.46
N GLY A 80 3.41 -5.68 23.69
CA GLY A 80 2.24 -4.91 24.11
C GLY A 80 1.47 -4.18 22.99
N GLU A 81 2.00 -4.17 21.77
CA GLU A 81 1.39 -3.52 20.60
C GLU A 81 0.01 -4.11 20.29
N ILE A 82 -0.94 -3.25 19.92
CA ILE A 82 -2.29 -3.62 19.51
C ILE A 82 -2.45 -3.29 18.02
N PHE A 83 -2.90 -4.26 17.23
CA PHE A 83 -3.15 -4.09 15.80
C PHE A 83 -4.52 -4.66 15.40
N PRO A 84 -5.20 -4.06 14.40
CA PRO A 84 -6.47 -4.56 13.91
C PRO A 84 -6.29 -5.87 13.12
N PRO A 85 -7.26 -6.79 13.14
CA PRO A 85 -7.28 -7.93 12.23
C PRO A 85 -7.49 -7.49 10.78
N LYS A 86 -7.10 -8.36 9.84
CA LYS A 86 -7.36 -8.29 8.40
C LYS A 86 -7.82 -9.63 7.87
N SER A 87 -8.81 -9.61 6.98
CA SER A 87 -9.26 -10.81 6.30
C SER A 87 -8.22 -11.25 5.27
N ASN A 88 -7.54 -12.38 5.51
CA ASN A 88 -6.55 -12.89 4.54
C ASN A 88 -7.23 -13.29 3.23
N VAL A 89 -8.49 -13.75 3.28
CA VAL A 89 -9.26 -14.11 2.07
C VAL A 89 -9.50 -12.88 1.21
N ALA A 90 -9.89 -11.78 1.83
CA ALA A 90 -10.14 -10.53 1.14
C ALA A 90 -8.84 -9.92 0.57
N ILE A 91 -7.71 -10.04 1.29
CA ILE A 91 -6.38 -9.67 0.76
C ILE A 91 -6.04 -10.55 -0.44
N GLN A 92 -6.22 -11.87 -0.33
CA GLN A 92 -5.91 -12.82 -1.39
C GLN A 92 -6.76 -12.56 -2.65
N ALA A 93 -8.05 -12.28 -2.49
CA ALA A 93 -8.94 -11.93 -3.59
C ALA A 93 -8.48 -10.66 -4.32
N GLU A 94 -8.14 -9.60 -3.58
CA GLU A 94 -7.62 -8.37 -4.17
C GLU A 94 -6.25 -8.59 -4.82
N TYR A 95 -5.36 -9.37 -4.21
CA TYR A 95 -4.07 -9.75 -4.79
C TYR A 95 -4.24 -10.49 -6.12
N GLN A 96 -5.13 -11.48 -6.19
CA GLN A 96 -5.43 -12.20 -7.43
C GLN A 96 -6.00 -11.27 -8.50
N ARG A 97 -6.88 -10.33 -8.12
CA ARG A 97 -7.42 -9.33 -9.05
C ARG A 97 -6.31 -8.44 -9.60
N LEU A 98 -5.46 -7.88 -8.74
CA LEU A 98 -4.35 -7.01 -9.15
C LEU A 98 -3.29 -7.74 -9.97
N GLY A 99 -3.01 -9.01 -9.66
CA GLY A 99 -2.03 -9.85 -10.35
C GLY A 99 -2.58 -10.57 -11.59
N SER A 100 -3.87 -10.46 -11.90
CA SER A 100 -4.52 -11.21 -12.98
C SER A 100 -3.90 -11.00 -14.36
N TYR A 101 -3.25 -9.85 -14.60
CA TYR A 101 -2.56 -9.54 -15.85
C TYR A 101 -1.25 -10.33 -16.06
N LEU A 102 -0.68 -10.90 -14.99
CA LEU A 102 0.47 -11.80 -15.07
C LEU A 102 0.09 -13.22 -15.47
N LEU A 103 -1.21 -13.55 -15.44
CA LEU A 103 -1.67 -14.87 -15.87
C LEU A 103 -1.34 -15.06 -17.36
N PRO A 104 -0.86 -16.26 -17.74
CA PRO A 104 -0.48 -16.54 -19.11
C PRO A 104 -1.66 -16.30 -20.05
N TYR A 105 -1.33 -15.90 -21.28
CA TYR A 105 -2.32 -15.66 -22.34
C TYR A 105 -3.32 -16.82 -22.42
N ASN A 106 -4.61 -16.51 -22.24
CA ASN A 106 -5.69 -17.49 -22.43
C ASN A 106 -5.72 -17.94 -23.89
N GLU A 107 -4.99 -19.01 -24.17
CA GLU A 107 -4.92 -19.60 -25.48
C GLU A 107 -6.33 -19.97 -26.00
N PRO A 108 -6.55 -19.91 -27.32
CA PRO A 108 -7.78 -20.44 -27.88
C PRO A 108 -8.02 -21.88 -27.42
N SER A 109 -9.18 -22.16 -26.86
CA SER A 109 -9.60 -23.49 -26.40
C SER A 109 -11.00 -23.83 -26.92
N CYS A 110 -11.46 -25.06 -26.65
CA CYS A 110 -12.78 -25.50 -27.04
C CYS A 110 -13.87 -24.58 -26.45
N LYS A 111 -14.76 -24.02 -27.28
CA LYS A 111 -15.84 -23.12 -26.83
C LYS A 111 -17.04 -23.80 -26.16
N ASN A 112 -16.93 -25.07 -25.82
CA ASN A 112 -17.99 -25.82 -25.16
C ASN A 112 -17.73 -25.91 -23.66
N PRO A 113 -18.45 -25.17 -22.79
CA PRO A 113 -18.17 -25.13 -21.36
C PRO A 113 -18.21 -26.50 -20.67
N ALA A 114 -19.05 -27.42 -21.17
CA ALA A 114 -19.15 -28.79 -20.65
C ALA A 114 -18.02 -29.73 -21.11
N CYS A 115 -17.10 -29.28 -21.96
CA CYS A 115 -16.02 -30.11 -22.48
C CYS A 115 -14.76 -29.92 -21.65
N LYS A 116 -14.07 -31.00 -21.27
CA LYS A 116 -12.78 -30.89 -20.55
C LYS A 116 -11.70 -30.11 -21.32
N ASN A 117 -11.82 -30.04 -22.66
CA ASN A 117 -10.90 -29.26 -23.48
C ASN A 117 -11.24 -27.74 -23.44
N HIS A 118 -12.25 -27.30 -22.69
CA HIS A 118 -12.57 -25.87 -22.53
C HIS A 118 -11.44 -25.11 -21.83
N GLU A 119 -10.72 -25.77 -20.93
CA GLU A 119 -9.62 -25.18 -20.16
C GLU A 119 -8.24 -25.57 -20.70
N ARG A 120 -8.18 -26.32 -21.81
CA ARG A 120 -6.94 -26.80 -22.42
C ARG A 120 -6.68 -26.06 -23.73
N GLY A 121 -5.70 -25.16 -23.73
CA GLY A 121 -5.34 -24.34 -24.88
C GLY A 121 -4.88 -25.15 -26.11
N VAL A 122 -5.14 -24.61 -27.30
CA VAL A 122 -4.77 -25.24 -28.58
C VAL A 122 -3.26 -25.29 -28.80
N PHE A 123 -2.48 -24.35 -28.26
CA PHE A 123 -1.02 -24.32 -28.47
C PHE A 123 -0.27 -25.11 -27.39
N SER A 124 -0.79 -25.11 -26.17
CA SER A 124 -0.31 -25.91 -25.03
C SER A 124 -0.65 -27.40 -25.18
N TYR A 125 -1.79 -27.73 -25.80
CA TYR A 125 -2.25 -29.11 -26.01
C TYR A 125 -2.59 -29.39 -27.48
N PRO A 126 -1.63 -29.26 -28.41
CA PRO A 126 -1.89 -29.33 -29.84
C PRO A 126 -2.48 -30.68 -30.26
N ASP A 127 -2.11 -31.76 -29.57
CA ASP A 127 -2.58 -33.12 -29.84
C ASP A 127 -4.07 -33.31 -29.56
N GLU A 128 -4.72 -32.41 -28.80
CA GLU A 128 -6.14 -32.46 -28.50
C GLU A 128 -7.02 -31.76 -29.53
N TYR A 129 -6.39 -31.12 -30.52
CA TYR A 129 -7.04 -30.33 -31.55
C TYR A 129 -6.57 -30.75 -32.94
N ALA A 130 -7.46 -30.56 -33.92
CA ALA A 130 -7.11 -30.69 -35.33
C ALA A 130 -7.30 -29.33 -36.01
N SER A 131 -6.36 -28.95 -36.88
CA SER A 131 -6.57 -27.79 -37.75
C SER A 131 -7.75 -28.06 -38.69
N PHE A 132 -8.58 -27.04 -38.91
CA PHE A 132 -9.83 -27.14 -39.69
C PHE A 132 -9.93 -26.00 -40.71
N GLY A 133 -8.80 -25.72 -41.37
CA GLY A 133 -8.68 -24.66 -42.37
C GLY A 133 -8.74 -23.24 -41.78
N LYS A 134 -9.17 -22.29 -42.61
CA LYS A 134 -9.31 -20.88 -42.26
C LYS A 134 -10.71 -20.37 -42.60
N THR A 135 -11.18 -19.33 -41.92
CA THR A 135 -12.40 -18.60 -42.33
C THR A 135 -12.13 -17.81 -43.62
N SER A 136 -13.18 -17.29 -44.24
CA SER A 136 -13.07 -16.36 -45.38
C SER A 136 -12.22 -15.12 -45.07
N SER A 137 -12.21 -14.69 -43.81
CA SER A 137 -11.38 -13.59 -43.30
C SER A 137 -9.94 -14.02 -42.94
N GLY A 138 -9.55 -15.27 -43.20
CA GLY A 138 -8.20 -15.80 -42.98
C GLY A 138 -7.90 -16.28 -41.55
N ASN A 139 -8.89 -16.30 -40.65
CA ASN A 139 -8.71 -16.75 -39.27
C ASN A 139 -8.56 -18.28 -39.19
N PRO A 140 -7.58 -18.82 -38.45
CA PRO A 140 -7.46 -20.25 -38.26
C PRO A 140 -8.70 -20.82 -37.56
N ARG A 141 -9.11 -22.02 -38.00
CA ARG A 141 -10.17 -22.81 -37.37
C ARG A 141 -9.58 -24.07 -36.79
N PHE A 142 -10.11 -24.48 -35.64
CA PHE A 142 -9.71 -25.70 -34.94
C PHE A 142 -10.95 -26.55 -34.67
N ARG A 143 -10.78 -27.86 -34.70
CA ARG A 143 -11.77 -28.84 -34.26
C ARG A 143 -11.25 -29.51 -32.98
N CYS A 144 -12.04 -29.45 -31.93
CA CYS A 144 -11.75 -30.19 -30.69
C CYS A 144 -11.85 -31.70 -30.98
N LYS A 145 -10.81 -32.49 -30.68
CA LYS A 145 -10.86 -33.95 -30.90
C LYS A 145 -11.80 -34.67 -29.92
N ARG A 146 -12.15 -34.04 -28.79
CA ARG A 146 -13.02 -34.61 -27.75
C ARG A 146 -14.51 -34.44 -28.01
N CYS A 147 -14.97 -33.22 -28.32
CA CYS A 147 -16.39 -32.94 -28.56
C CYS A 147 -16.72 -32.65 -30.03
N HIS A 148 -15.71 -32.71 -30.92
CA HIS A 148 -15.82 -32.49 -32.36
C HIS A 148 -16.36 -31.12 -32.81
N LYS A 149 -16.69 -30.21 -31.87
CA LYS A 149 -17.07 -28.83 -32.18
C LYS A 149 -15.89 -28.07 -32.77
N THR A 150 -16.17 -27.32 -33.85
CA THR A 150 -15.20 -26.43 -34.48
C THR A 150 -15.35 -25.01 -33.97
N PHE A 151 -14.26 -24.28 -33.86
CA PHE A 151 -14.26 -22.86 -33.53
C PHE A 151 -13.18 -22.14 -34.33
N SER A 152 -13.36 -20.83 -34.54
CA SER A 152 -12.38 -19.95 -35.16
C SER A 152 -11.69 -19.09 -34.12
N TYR A 153 -10.40 -18.84 -34.30
CA TYR A 153 -9.62 -17.93 -33.46
C TYR A 153 -9.19 -16.71 -34.27
N ALA A 154 -9.34 -15.52 -33.70
CA ALA A 154 -8.92 -14.28 -34.35
C ALA A 154 -7.38 -14.24 -34.43
N LYS A 155 -6.82 -14.25 -35.63
CA LYS A 155 -5.36 -14.24 -35.82
C LYS A 155 -4.70 -12.94 -35.33
N THR A 156 -5.46 -11.84 -35.29
CA THR A 156 -4.99 -10.51 -34.89
C THR A 156 -5.90 -9.93 -33.83
N SER A 157 -5.34 -9.22 -32.84
CA SER A 157 -6.11 -8.55 -31.79
C SER A 157 -7.03 -7.43 -32.33
N THR A 158 -6.76 -6.91 -33.53
CA THR A 158 -7.60 -5.90 -34.22
C THR A 158 -8.74 -6.50 -35.05
N HIS A 159 -9.00 -7.80 -34.93
CA HIS A 159 -10.06 -8.47 -35.67
C HIS A 159 -11.43 -7.79 -35.42
N ARG A 160 -12.20 -7.56 -36.50
CA ARG A 160 -13.49 -6.82 -36.52
C ARG A 160 -13.40 -5.30 -36.25
N GLN A 161 -12.22 -4.74 -36.02
CA GLN A 161 -12.08 -3.29 -35.97
C GLN A 161 -12.01 -2.70 -37.39
N ARG A 162 -12.98 -1.84 -37.73
CA ARG A 162 -13.01 -1.15 -39.03
C ARG A 162 -11.88 -0.11 -39.14
N GLU A 163 -11.70 0.72 -38.12
CA GLU A 163 -10.77 1.85 -38.13
C GLU A 163 -9.49 1.59 -37.30
N LYS A 164 -8.81 0.48 -37.57
CA LYS A 164 -7.62 0.06 -36.79
C LYS A 164 -6.47 1.08 -36.78
N HIS A 165 -6.32 1.87 -37.85
CA HIS A 165 -5.27 2.88 -37.98
C HIS A 165 -5.41 4.03 -36.95
N LYS A 166 -6.62 4.28 -36.46
CA LYS A 166 -6.89 5.30 -35.42
C LYS A 166 -6.39 4.89 -34.03
N ASN A 167 -6.10 3.61 -33.78
CA ASN A 167 -5.69 3.14 -32.46
C ASN A 167 -4.40 3.81 -31.97
N ALA A 168 -3.36 3.85 -32.82
CA ALA A 168 -2.10 4.50 -32.48
C ALA A 168 -2.27 6.02 -32.30
N GLN A 169 -3.11 6.66 -33.12
CA GLN A 169 -3.42 8.09 -33.00
C GLN A 169 -4.09 8.40 -31.65
N ILE A 170 -5.16 7.66 -31.32
CA ILE A 170 -5.90 7.85 -30.05
C ILE A 170 -5.01 7.55 -28.86
N PHE A 171 -4.22 6.47 -28.90
CA PHE A 171 -3.31 6.15 -27.80
C PHE A 171 -2.30 7.27 -27.55
N ARG A 172 -1.67 7.81 -28.61
CA ARG A 172 -0.76 8.94 -28.50
C ARG A 172 -1.43 10.17 -27.90
N MET A 173 -2.68 10.46 -28.28
CA MET A 173 -3.42 11.59 -27.72
C MET A 173 -3.75 11.40 -26.24
N LEU A 174 -4.12 10.18 -25.82
CA LEU A 174 -4.38 9.85 -24.41
C LEU A 174 -3.13 10.04 -23.55
N VAL A 175 -1.97 9.52 -23.99
CA VAL A 175 -0.69 9.67 -23.27
C VAL A 175 -0.27 11.14 -23.18
N ASN A 176 -0.59 11.93 -24.20
CA ASN A 176 -0.39 13.39 -24.21
C ASN A 176 -1.49 14.19 -23.49
N LYS A 177 -2.33 13.53 -22.68
CA LYS A 177 -3.36 14.18 -21.85
C LYS A 177 -4.40 14.99 -22.65
N THR A 178 -4.65 14.60 -23.89
CA THR A 178 -5.66 15.27 -24.73
C THR A 178 -7.07 14.98 -24.18
N PRO A 179 -7.93 16.00 -23.96
CA PRO A 179 -9.29 15.76 -23.49
C PRO A 179 -10.10 14.87 -24.45
N ILE A 180 -11.01 14.03 -23.92
CA ILE A 180 -11.78 13.04 -24.72
C ILE A 180 -12.57 13.71 -25.86
N ASN A 181 -13.23 14.84 -25.60
CA ASN A 181 -13.97 15.57 -26.65
C ASN A 181 -13.02 16.04 -27.77
N ARG A 182 -11.81 16.44 -27.41
CA ARG A 182 -10.81 16.84 -28.39
C ARG A 182 -10.25 15.65 -29.17
N ILE A 183 -10.14 14.48 -28.54
CA ILE A 183 -9.81 13.21 -29.21
C ILE A 183 -10.89 12.85 -30.23
N VAL A 184 -12.17 12.96 -29.87
CA VAL A 184 -13.32 12.72 -30.76
C VAL A 184 -13.21 13.60 -32.01
N GLU A 185 -12.95 14.90 -31.83
CA GLU A 185 -12.77 15.85 -32.94
C GLU A 185 -11.54 15.53 -33.79
N MET A 186 -10.36 15.38 -33.17
CA MET A 186 -9.09 15.20 -33.89
C MET A 186 -8.95 13.83 -34.57
N ALA A 187 -9.55 12.79 -33.99
CA ALA A 187 -9.59 11.46 -34.60
C ALA A 187 -10.81 11.27 -35.50
N GLU A 188 -11.74 12.22 -35.58
CA GLU A 188 -12.95 12.14 -36.42
C GLU A 188 -13.75 10.85 -36.21
N VAL A 189 -13.93 10.46 -34.93
CA VAL A 189 -14.64 9.22 -34.55
C VAL A 189 -15.74 9.53 -33.54
N SER A 190 -16.76 8.67 -33.43
CA SER A 190 -17.79 8.85 -32.40
C SER A 190 -17.24 8.67 -30.98
N PRO A 191 -17.85 9.29 -29.95
CA PRO A 191 -17.47 9.08 -28.55
C PRO A 191 -17.42 7.60 -28.14
N ASP A 192 -18.43 6.81 -28.53
CA ASP A 192 -18.47 5.36 -28.30
C ASP A 192 -17.25 4.64 -28.91
N THR A 193 -16.83 5.05 -30.11
CA THR A 193 -15.65 4.48 -30.77
C THR A 193 -14.37 4.80 -30.01
N VAL A 194 -14.24 5.99 -29.43
CA VAL A 194 -13.10 6.35 -28.56
C VAL A 194 -13.06 5.43 -27.34
N TYR A 195 -14.16 5.24 -26.63
CA TYR A 195 -14.20 4.37 -25.44
C TYR A 195 -13.93 2.90 -25.77
N ARG A 196 -14.50 2.36 -26.86
CA ARG A 196 -14.16 1.00 -27.33
C ARG A 196 -12.68 0.85 -27.67
N LYS A 197 -12.06 1.89 -28.23
CA LYS A 197 -10.62 1.92 -28.50
C LYS A 197 -9.79 2.04 -27.22
N ILE A 198 -10.24 2.80 -26.21
CA ILE A 198 -9.61 2.84 -24.89
C ILE A 198 -9.58 1.44 -24.27
N ASN A 199 -10.71 0.72 -24.27
CA ASN A 199 -10.77 -0.65 -23.74
C ASN A 199 -9.80 -1.59 -24.49
N PHE A 200 -9.80 -1.53 -25.82
CA PHE A 200 -8.86 -2.30 -26.63
C PHE A 200 -7.40 -1.95 -26.30
N ILE A 201 -7.06 -0.66 -26.22
CA ILE A 201 -5.70 -0.21 -25.87
C ILE A 201 -5.32 -0.70 -24.48
N HIS A 202 -6.22 -0.60 -23.50
CA HIS A 202 -6.01 -1.12 -22.15
C HIS A 202 -5.68 -2.62 -22.18
N GLU A 203 -6.49 -3.44 -22.87
CA GLU A 203 -6.19 -4.88 -23.03
C GLU A 203 -4.81 -5.13 -23.65
N GLN A 204 -4.41 -4.34 -24.65
CA GLN A 204 -3.08 -4.47 -25.25
C GLN A 204 -1.96 -4.05 -24.30
N CYS A 205 -2.15 -2.99 -23.50
CA CYS A 205 -1.20 -2.56 -22.48
C CYS A 205 -1.04 -3.63 -21.39
N MET A 206 -2.15 -4.21 -20.91
CA MET A 206 -2.12 -5.27 -19.90
C MET A 206 -1.43 -6.53 -20.42
N ALA A 207 -1.70 -6.93 -21.67
CA ALA A 207 -1.00 -8.06 -22.29
C ALA A 207 0.50 -7.78 -22.47
N PHE A 208 0.87 -6.57 -22.90
CA PHE A 208 2.27 -6.18 -23.06
C PHE A 208 3.01 -6.16 -21.72
N ILE A 209 2.44 -5.53 -20.69
CA ILE A 209 3.10 -5.42 -19.40
C ILE A 209 3.14 -6.76 -18.66
N GLY A 210 2.11 -7.59 -18.79
CA GLY A 210 2.08 -8.94 -18.22
C GLY A 210 3.18 -9.84 -18.77
N ASP A 211 3.41 -9.80 -20.09
CA ASP A 211 4.53 -10.51 -20.73
C ASP A 211 5.89 -10.04 -20.20
N ARG A 212 6.08 -8.72 -20.04
CA ARG A 212 7.36 -8.15 -19.58
C ARG A 212 7.62 -8.38 -18.11
N GLU A 213 6.65 -8.11 -17.25
CA GLU A 213 6.80 -8.27 -15.80
C GLU A 213 6.79 -9.73 -15.38
N GLY A 214 6.12 -10.62 -16.13
CA GLY A 214 6.23 -12.07 -15.94
C GLY A 214 7.66 -12.60 -16.12
N GLN A 215 8.50 -11.91 -16.90
CA GLN A 215 9.91 -12.25 -17.09
C GLN A 215 10.82 -11.70 -15.97
N LEU A 216 10.32 -10.82 -15.09
CA LEU A 216 11.15 -10.14 -14.08
C LEU A 216 11.77 -11.12 -13.09
N LYS A 217 11.05 -12.21 -12.76
CA LYS A 217 11.55 -13.31 -11.90
C LYS A 217 12.76 -14.03 -12.48
N SER A 218 13.00 -13.92 -13.79
CA SER A 218 14.14 -14.55 -14.48
C SER A 218 15.35 -13.62 -14.63
N LEU A 219 15.20 -12.35 -14.27
CA LEU A 219 16.30 -11.39 -14.30
C LEU A 219 17.18 -11.60 -13.06
N ASP A 220 18.50 -11.59 -13.28
CA ASP A 220 19.49 -11.61 -12.22
C ASP A 220 19.64 -10.19 -11.67
N LEU A 221 18.96 -9.90 -10.56
CA LEU A 221 18.91 -8.58 -9.94
C LEU A 221 19.33 -8.65 -8.47
N ASP A 222 20.53 -8.17 -8.18
CA ASP A 222 21.06 -8.15 -6.80
C ASP A 222 20.20 -7.26 -5.88
N ARG A 223 19.80 -6.07 -6.35
CA ARG A 223 19.13 -5.10 -5.49
C ARG A 223 18.21 -4.13 -6.21
N LEU A 224 17.07 -3.85 -5.58
CA LEU A 224 16.16 -2.76 -5.97
C LEU A 224 16.02 -1.71 -4.86
N TYR A 225 16.01 -0.44 -5.27
CA TYR A 225 15.78 0.71 -4.39
C TYR A 225 14.45 1.34 -4.78
N LEU A 226 13.41 1.09 -4.00
CA LEU A 226 12.03 1.29 -4.41
C LEU A 226 11.42 2.48 -3.67
N SER A 227 10.85 3.45 -4.38
CA SER A 227 10.01 4.49 -3.78
C SER A 227 8.55 4.15 -4.01
N THR A 228 7.75 4.11 -2.94
CA THR A 228 6.31 3.85 -3.01
C THR A 228 5.55 5.07 -2.56
N ASP A 229 4.58 5.51 -3.37
CA ASP A 229 3.75 6.68 -3.12
C ASP A 229 2.28 6.38 -3.39
N ARG A 230 1.39 7.17 -2.78
CA ARG A 230 -0.06 7.10 -2.94
C ARG A 230 -0.58 8.38 -3.57
N GLN A 231 -1.37 8.22 -4.63
CA GLN A 231 -2.05 9.31 -5.33
C GLN A 231 -3.55 9.29 -5.06
N VAL A 232 -4.15 10.48 -5.04
CA VAL A 232 -5.60 10.67 -4.89
C VAL A 232 -6.17 11.09 -6.25
N TYR A 233 -7.12 10.31 -6.77
CA TYR A 233 -7.84 10.63 -7.99
C TYR A 233 -9.29 11.00 -7.66
N THR A 234 -9.66 12.26 -7.87
CA THR A 234 -11.04 12.72 -7.68
C THR A 234 -11.74 12.76 -9.03
N VAL A 235 -12.80 11.97 -9.17
CA VAL A 235 -13.63 11.92 -10.37
C VAL A 235 -14.95 12.64 -10.09
N ASN A 236 -15.39 13.44 -11.06
CA ASN A 236 -16.64 14.19 -10.97
C ASN A 236 -17.86 13.27 -10.87
N TRP A 237 -18.95 13.85 -10.37
CA TRP A 237 -20.24 13.20 -10.24
C TRP A 237 -20.74 12.58 -11.55
N SER A 238 -21.34 11.39 -11.43
CA SER A 238 -21.89 10.63 -12.56
C SER A 238 -23.34 11.01 -12.92
N SER A 239 -24.01 11.79 -12.07
CA SER A 239 -25.38 12.25 -12.28
C SER A 239 -25.64 13.62 -11.66
N ASN A 240 -26.42 14.46 -12.34
CA ASN A 240 -26.81 15.78 -11.84
C ASN A 240 -27.68 15.71 -10.57
N ARG A 241 -28.28 14.55 -10.30
CA ARG A 241 -29.11 14.27 -9.11
C ARG A 241 -28.26 14.06 -7.85
N ASN A 242 -27.02 13.57 -7.99
CA ASN A 242 -26.09 13.38 -6.89
C ASN A 242 -24.71 13.91 -7.31
N ARG A 243 -24.45 15.16 -6.94
CA ARG A 243 -23.27 15.93 -7.36
C ARG A 243 -22.02 15.68 -6.50
N ARG A 244 -22.01 14.63 -5.67
CA ARG A 244 -20.85 14.26 -4.86
C ARG A 244 -19.75 13.67 -5.74
N ASN A 245 -18.50 13.86 -5.36
CA ASN A 245 -17.37 13.28 -6.09
C ASN A 245 -17.11 11.85 -5.65
N THR A 246 -16.46 11.08 -6.50
CA THR A 246 -15.88 9.79 -6.13
C THR A 246 -14.36 9.97 -6.04
N GLN A 247 -13.78 9.56 -4.91
CA GLN A 247 -12.34 9.65 -4.69
C GLN A 247 -11.75 8.26 -4.71
N PHE A 248 -10.80 8.02 -5.61
CA PHE A 248 -9.99 6.80 -5.66
C PHE A 248 -8.58 7.06 -5.14
N LEU A 249 -7.97 6.02 -4.61
CA LEU A 249 -6.61 6.00 -4.13
C LEU A 249 -5.82 5.02 -4.98
N GLY A 250 -4.76 5.51 -5.63
CA GLY A 250 -3.78 4.69 -6.32
C GLY A 250 -2.51 4.56 -5.50
N ILE A 251 -1.92 3.37 -5.46
CA ILE A 251 -0.58 3.13 -4.93
C ILE A 251 0.33 2.73 -6.08
N GLY A 252 1.53 3.30 -6.13
CA GLY A 252 2.53 3.00 -7.15
C GLY A 252 3.91 2.88 -6.54
N THR A 253 4.73 2.02 -7.13
CA THR A 253 6.12 1.81 -6.71
C THR A 253 7.04 2.00 -7.91
N ALA A 254 8.15 2.71 -7.73
CA ALA A 254 9.15 2.91 -8.77
C ALA A 254 10.53 2.48 -8.28
N ASP A 255 11.34 1.89 -9.16
CA ASP A 255 12.75 1.69 -8.91
C ASP A 255 13.52 3.00 -9.14
N ASN A 256 14.25 3.44 -8.12
CA ASN A 256 15.00 4.68 -8.09
C ASN A 256 16.23 4.64 -8.99
N THR A 257 16.73 3.45 -9.33
CA THR A 257 17.93 3.30 -10.17
C THR A 257 17.58 3.35 -11.65
N SER A 258 16.63 2.52 -12.11
CA SER A 258 16.22 2.47 -13.51
C SER A 258 15.16 3.50 -13.88
N GLY A 259 14.43 4.04 -12.90
CA GLY A 259 13.24 4.86 -13.13
C GLY A 259 12.02 4.06 -13.58
N TYR A 260 12.09 2.72 -13.58
CA TYR A 260 10.97 1.87 -13.95
C TYR A 260 9.85 1.98 -12.90
N VAL A 261 8.62 2.18 -13.37
CA VAL A 261 7.43 2.26 -12.53
C VAL A 261 6.66 0.95 -12.65
N PHE A 262 6.58 0.21 -11.54
CA PHE A 262 5.77 -1.00 -11.38
C PHE A 262 4.28 -0.67 -11.42
N PRO A 263 3.37 -1.66 -11.45
CA PRO A 263 1.94 -1.41 -11.60
C PRO A 263 1.41 -0.39 -10.60
N VAL A 264 0.69 0.61 -11.11
CA VAL A 264 -0.06 1.56 -10.28
C VAL A 264 -1.44 0.98 -10.05
N ASN A 265 -1.71 0.53 -8.83
CA ASN A 265 -2.97 -0.12 -8.48
C ASN A 265 -3.94 0.86 -7.83
N ILE A 266 -5.10 1.04 -8.45
CA ILE A 266 -6.18 1.89 -7.95
C ILE A 266 -7.17 1.02 -7.15
N ASN A 267 -7.69 1.55 -6.04
CA ASN A 267 -8.65 0.88 -5.16
C ASN A 267 -10.06 0.78 -5.76
N TYR A 268 -10.17 0.31 -7.00
CA TYR A 268 -11.39 0.22 -7.77
C TYR A 268 -11.40 -1.09 -8.58
N ASP A 269 -12.54 -1.75 -8.58
CA ASP A 269 -12.80 -2.93 -9.38
C ASP A 269 -13.96 -2.65 -10.35
N PRO A 270 -13.70 -2.59 -11.67
CA PRO A 270 -14.73 -2.30 -12.67
C PRO A 270 -15.65 -3.49 -12.97
N ASP A 271 -15.23 -4.71 -12.67
CA ASP A 271 -15.89 -5.94 -13.16
C ASP A 271 -16.87 -6.51 -12.13
N THR A 272 -16.70 -6.16 -10.85
CA THR A 272 -17.58 -6.60 -9.77
C THR A 272 -18.79 -5.69 -9.59
N SER A 273 -19.96 -6.29 -9.36
CA SER A 273 -21.21 -5.56 -9.04
C SER A 273 -21.41 -5.43 -7.53
N LEU A 274 -21.74 -4.22 -7.05
CA LEU A 274 -22.04 -3.98 -5.64
C LEU A 274 -23.24 -4.81 -5.15
N ASP A 275 -24.29 -4.89 -5.98
CA ASP A 275 -25.50 -5.66 -5.64
C ASP A 275 -25.19 -7.16 -5.44
N GLU A 276 -24.25 -7.69 -6.22
CA GLU A 276 -23.80 -9.08 -6.09
C GLU A 276 -23.01 -9.29 -4.81
N VAL A 277 -22.08 -8.39 -4.50
CA VAL A 277 -21.30 -8.44 -3.25
C VAL A 277 -22.23 -8.37 -2.03
N GLU A 278 -23.21 -7.46 -2.05
CA GLU A 278 -24.18 -7.35 -0.96
C GLU A 278 -25.05 -8.60 -0.81
N ARG A 279 -25.49 -9.19 -1.93
CA ARG A 279 -26.26 -10.44 -1.90
C ARG A 279 -25.44 -11.55 -1.27
N VAL A 280 -24.19 -11.75 -1.71
CA VAL A 280 -23.29 -12.77 -1.16
C VAL A 280 -23.01 -12.53 0.33
N ALA A 281 -22.78 -11.28 0.74
CA ALA A 281 -22.55 -10.93 2.15
C ALA A 281 -23.79 -11.23 3.01
N LYS A 282 -25.01 -10.98 2.50
CA LYS A 282 -26.27 -11.31 3.19
C LYS A 282 -26.47 -12.83 3.29
N GLU A 283 -26.31 -13.55 2.17
CA GLU A 283 -26.46 -15.02 2.11
C GLU A 283 -25.50 -15.75 3.06
N LYS A 284 -24.28 -15.23 3.23
CA LYS A 284 -23.27 -15.76 4.15
C LYS A 284 -23.38 -15.25 5.59
N GLY A 285 -24.35 -14.38 5.90
CA GLY A 285 -24.49 -13.81 7.26
C GLY A 285 -23.32 -12.91 7.68
N GLU A 286 -22.55 -12.36 6.75
CA GLU A 286 -21.28 -11.65 7.04
C GLU A 286 -21.47 -10.37 7.85
N TYR A 287 -22.66 -9.77 7.82
CA TYR A 287 -22.98 -8.56 8.57
C TYR A 287 -23.20 -8.79 10.07
N GLU A 288 -23.34 -10.05 10.51
CA GLU A 288 -23.47 -10.40 11.93
C GLU A 288 -22.13 -10.32 12.67
N GLY A 289 -21.02 -10.40 11.93
CA GLY A 289 -19.66 -10.40 12.44
C GLY A 289 -18.85 -9.13 12.13
N PRO A 290 -17.66 -9.00 12.73
CA PRO A 290 -16.74 -7.91 12.41
C PRO A 290 -16.29 -7.96 10.95
N ARG A 291 -16.20 -6.80 10.30
CA ARG A 291 -15.83 -6.67 8.87
C ARG A 291 -14.58 -7.46 8.49
N ASP A 292 -13.54 -7.38 9.30
CA ASP A 292 -12.23 -7.94 8.95
C ASP A 292 -12.15 -9.48 9.07
N TYR A 293 -13.29 -10.15 9.29
CA TYR A 293 -13.45 -11.61 9.20
C TYR A 293 -14.27 -12.06 7.97
N ARG A 294 -14.84 -11.11 7.23
CA ARG A 294 -15.67 -11.38 6.04
C ARG A 294 -14.80 -11.74 4.83
N ASP A 295 -15.37 -12.46 3.89
CA ASP A 295 -14.74 -12.69 2.58
C ASP A 295 -14.82 -11.42 1.73
N THR A 296 -15.91 -10.68 1.88
CA THR A 296 -16.16 -9.41 1.18
C THR A 296 -15.48 -8.21 1.84
N ALA A 297 -14.64 -8.41 2.87
CA ALA A 297 -14.08 -7.34 3.70
C ALA A 297 -13.27 -6.26 2.96
N HIS A 298 -12.78 -6.58 1.76
CA HIS A 298 -12.03 -5.68 0.90
C HIS A 298 -12.94 -4.69 0.15
N VAL A 299 -14.23 -5.00 -0.04
CA VAL A 299 -15.16 -4.14 -0.78
C VAL A 299 -15.88 -3.18 0.16
N TRP A 300 -16.06 -1.93 -0.25
CA TRP A 300 -16.99 -1.01 0.40
C TRP A 300 -18.44 -1.40 0.10
N THR A 301 -19.14 -1.96 1.10
CA THR A 301 -20.60 -2.12 1.04
C THR A 301 -21.32 -0.80 1.35
N GLU A 302 -22.60 -0.67 1.00
CA GLU A 302 -23.36 0.54 1.35
C GLU A 302 -23.42 0.75 2.86
N LEU A 303 -23.59 -0.34 3.61
CA LEU A 303 -23.59 -0.33 5.08
C LEU A 303 -22.24 0.13 5.64
N ASP A 304 -21.12 -0.44 5.18
CA ASP A 304 -19.80 -0.06 5.68
C ASP A 304 -19.51 1.42 5.39
N TYR A 305 -19.91 1.90 4.21
CA TYR A 305 -19.75 3.30 3.83
C TYR A 305 -20.59 4.25 4.68
N ALA A 306 -21.86 3.90 4.93
CA ALA A 306 -22.75 4.69 5.80
C ALA A 306 -22.25 4.73 7.25
N LEU A 307 -21.73 3.62 7.78
CA LEU A 307 -21.12 3.57 9.11
C LEU A 307 -19.87 4.46 9.17
N ALA A 308 -19.02 4.43 8.15
CA ALA A 308 -17.84 5.29 8.07
C ALA A 308 -18.20 6.78 7.95
N GLN A 309 -19.24 7.14 7.18
CA GLN A 309 -19.74 8.53 7.11
C GLN A 309 -20.22 9.03 8.47
N ASN A 310 -21.00 8.21 9.18
CA ASN A 310 -21.48 8.56 10.52
C ASN A 310 -20.32 8.76 11.51
N GLU A 311 -19.30 7.89 11.46
CA GLU A 311 -18.14 8.02 12.35
C GLU A 311 -17.30 9.25 12.00
N SER A 312 -17.09 9.53 10.70
CA SER A 312 -16.45 10.77 10.23
C SER A 312 -17.19 12.02 10.72
N PHE A 313 -18.52 12.02 10.66
CA PHE A 313 -19.35 13.13 11.17
C PHE A 313 -19.18 13.32 12.68
N ARG A 314 -19.17 12.23 13.46
CA ARG A 314 -18.92 12.27 14.92
C ARG A 314 -17.53 12.80 15.25
N ILE A 315 -16.51 12.36 14.51
CA ILE A 315 -15.14 12.83 14.67
C ILE A 315 -15.01 14.31 14.29
N ALA A 316 -15.63 14.76 13.20
CA ALA A 316 -15.60 16.15 12.79
C ALA A 316 -16.19 17.07 13.89
N ASN A 317 -17.29 16.65 14.51
CA ASN A 317 -17.88 17.36 15.64
C ASN A 317 -16.95 17.37 16.87
N SER A 318 -16.35 16.23 17.22
CA SER A 318 -15.40 16.14 18.34
C SER A 318 -14.09 16.91 18.09
N LYS A 319 -13.60 16.94 16.84
CA LYS A 319 -12.43 17.73 16.43
C LYS A 319 -12.69 19.23 16.56
N LYS A 320 -13.92 19.71 16.40
CA LYS A 320 -14.27 21.11 16.67
C LYS A 320 -14.04 21.50 18.14
N ASP A 321 -14.25 20.56 19.05
CA ASP A 321 -13.98 20.74 20.49
C ASP A 321 -12.49 20.59 20.83
N LYS A 322 -11.77 19.66 20.17
CA LYS A 322 -10.29 19.56 20.28
C LYS A 322 -9.54 20.70 19.59
N LYS A 323 -10.10 21.32 18.54
CA LYS A 323 -9.55 22.51 17.90
C LYS A 323 -9.56 23.69 18.86
N LYS A 324 -10.64 23.88 19.63
CA LYS A 324 -10.67 24.83 20.75
C LYS A 324 -9.62 24.52 21.82
N LEU A 325 -9.35 23.24 22.09
CA LEU A 325 -8.29 22.82 23.02
C LEU A 325 -6.87 23.07 22.46
N ARG A 326 -6.62 22.84 21.16
CA ARG A 326 -5.37 23.21 20.47
C ARG A 326 -5.18 24.72 20.41
N GLU A 327 -6.23 25.50 20.16
CA GLU A 327 -6.22 26.97 20.20
C GLU A 327 -5.94 27.49 21.63
N ALA A 328 -6.50 26.82 22.66
CA ALA A 328 -6.19 27.11 24.05
C ALA A 328 -4.75 26.73 24.44
N ASN A 329 -4.22 25.60 23.95
CA ASN A 329 -2.84 25.20 24.20
C ASN A 329 -1.84 26.11 23.46
N ALA A 330 -2.14 26.55 22.23
CA ALA A 330 -1.35 27.56 21.53
C ALA A 330 -1.34 28.91 22.28
N ARG A 331 -2.45 29.26 22.94
CA ARG A 331 -2.53 30.42 23.85
C ARG A 331 -1.67 30.22 25.10
N ILE A 332 -1.61 29.00 25.64
CA ILE A 332 -0.73 28.65 26.78
C ILE A 332 0.74 28.75 26.38
N ASP A 333 1.13 28.25 25.19
CA ASP A 333 2.50 28.37 24.68
C ASP A 333 2.89 29.83 24.41
N GLN A 334 1.95 30.65 23.93
CA GLN A 334 2.15 32.09 23.79
C GLN A 334 2.38 32.77 25.15
N LEU A 335 1.57 32.44 26.17
CA LEU A 335 1.73 32.96 27.53
C LEU A 335 3.03 32.47 28.20
N PHE A 336 3.44 31.22 27.92
CA PHE A 336 4.72 30.67 28.37
C PHE A 336 5.90 31.44 27.78
N ASN A 337 5.85 31.76 26.48
CA ASN A 337 6.86 32.59 25.82
C ASN A 337 6.89 34.03 26.35
N GLU A 338 5.73 34.61 26.67
CA GLU A 338 5.63 35.92 27.33
C GLU A 338 6.21 35.88 28.76
N LEU A 339 6.00 34.79 29.51
CA LEU A 339 6.59 34.54 30.84
C LEU A 339 8.11 34.40 30.78
N VAL A 340 8.65 33.74 29.76
CA VAL A 340 10.11 33.65 29.50
C VAL A 340 10.70 35.03 29.19
N GLN A 341 9.98 35.88 28.46
CA GLN A 341 10.39 37.28 28.22
C GLN A 341 10.32 38.14 29.49
N ILE A 342 9.38 37.86 30.40
CA ILE A 342 9.28 38.51 31.71
C ILE A 342 10.40 38.05 32.65
N GLN A 343 10.78 36.77 32.61
CA GLN A 343 11.93 36.24 33.37
C GLN A 343 13.26 36.88 32.93
N ARG A 344 13.46 37.16 31.64
CA ARG A 344 14.63 37.90 31.13
C ARG A 344 14.73 39.34 31.63
N ARG A 345 13.63 39.95 32.10
CA ARG A 345 13.64 41.32 32.67
C ARG A 345 13.99 41.38 34.16
N ARG A 346 14.13 40.24 34.86
CA ARG A 346 14.36 40.19 36.32
C ARG A 346 15.72 39.62 36.76
N GLY A 347 16.69 39.58 35.85
CA GLY A 347 18.13 39.51 36.13
C GLY A 347 18.57 38.53 37.23
N PHE A 348 18.88 37.29 36.86
CA PHE A 348 19.76 36.41 37.62
C PHE A 348 20.66 35.63 36.65
N GLU A 349 21.96 35.69 36.89
CA GLU A 349 23.04 35.14 36.06
C GLU A 349 23.34 33.67 36.38
N PHE A 350 23.74 32.92 35.35
CA PHE A 350 24.71 31.84 35.49
C PHE A 350 25.80 32.00 34.42
N ASN A 351 27.04 31.74 34.84
CA ASN A 351 28.29 31.91 34.11
C ASN A 351 28.40 30.96 32.90
N ALA A 352 28.59 31.54 31.70
CA ALA A 352 28.69 30.85 30.41
C ALA A 352 30.14 30.44 30.03
N GLU A 353 31.15 30.77 30.83
CA GLU A 353 32.56 30.54 30.46
C GLU A 353 33.04 29.09 30.63
N GLU A 354 32.33 28.26 31.41
CA GLU A 354 32.71 26.84 31.61
C GLU A 354 32.04 25.87 30.63
N LEU A 355 30.95 26.25 29.96
CA LEU A 355 30.25 25.41 28.97
C LEU A 355 30.73 25.64 27.53
N THR A 356 31.38 26.78 27.26
CA THR A 356 31.74 27.21 25.91
C THR A 356 33.10 26.67 25.45
N ARG A 357 34.01 26.32 26.38
CA ARG A 357 35.34 25.77 26.04
C ARG A 357 35.36 24.36 25.47
N ILE A 358 34.24 23.62 25.51
CA ILE A 358 34.19 22.22 25.04
C ILE A 358 33.52 22.10 23.64
N LEU A 359 32.86 23.15 23.14
CA LEU A 359 32.10 23.10 21.89
C LEU A 359 32.65 23.99 20.75
N GLU A 360 33.67 24.81 21.01
CA GLU A 360 34.22 25.74 20.02
C GLU A 360 35.50 25.22 19.36
N ILE A 361 35.35 24.35 18.36
CA ILE A 361 36.19 24.41 17.16
C ILE A 361 35.27 24.36 15.93
N ALA A 362 34.94 25.58 15.45
CA ALA A 362 34.53 25.93 14.10
C ALA A 362 33.13 25.53 13.57
N VAL A 363 32.04 26.10 14.13
CA VAL A 363 30.81 26.38 13.35
C VAL A 363 30.18 27.71 13.81
N PRO A 364 29.87 28.68 12.90
CA PRO A 364 29.26 29.96 13.26
C PRO A 364 27.89 29.84 13.97
N GLU A 365 27.63 30.64 15.02
CA GLU A 365 26.42 30.62 15.87
C GLU A 365 25.07 30.63 15.12
N HIS A 366 24.94 31.43 14.05
CA HIS A 366 23.70 31.51 13.26
C HIS A 366 23.38 30.20 12.50
N MET A 367 24.37 29.33 12.30
CA MET A 367 24.20 28.03 11.66
C MET A 367 23.72 26.94 12.65
N VAL A 368 23.96 27.13 13.94
CA VAL A 368 23.54 26.21 15.00
C VAL A 368 22.06 26.41 15.34
N GLN A 369 21.60 27.66 15.41
CA GLN A 369 20.19 28.00 15.64
C GLN A 369 19.26 27.48 14.52
N GLY A 370 19.61 27.72 13.25
CA GLY A 370 18.82 27.23 12.11
C GLY A 370 18.75 25.69 12.01
N LYS A 371 19.81 24.97 12.42
CA LYS A 371 19.80 23.49 12.47
C LYS A 371 18.91 22.93 13.58
N LEU A 372 18.87 23.59 14.73
CA LEU A 372 18.02 23.19 15.86
C LEU A 372 16.54 23.41 15.53
N GLU A 373 16.20 24.53 14.89
CA GLU A 373 14.84 24.85 14.43
C GLU A 373 14.36 23.87 13.36
N ASP A 374 15.17 23.57 12.35
CA ASP A 374 14.84 22.59 11.30
C ASP A 374 14.62 21.18 11.88
N ASN A 375 15.47 20.75 12.83
CA ASN A 375 15.30 19.45 13.50
C ASN A 375 14.02 19.41 14.35
N ALA A 376 13.72 20.49 15.06
CA ALA A 376 12.50 20.60 15.86
C ALA A 376 11.26 20.54 14.96
N GLN A 377 11.28 21.22 13.82
CA GLN A 377 10.18 21.24 12.86
C GLN A 377 9.95 19.87 12.19
N LEU A 378 11.02 19.20 11.72
CA LEU A 378 10.91 17.84 11.17
C LEU A 378 10.40 16.85 12.22
N LYS A 379 10.91 16.94 13.46
CA LYS A 379 10.43 16.11 14.57
C LYS A 379 8.96 16.37 14.86
N HIS A 380 8.52 17.62 14.83
CA HIS A 380 7.11 17.99 14.98
C HIS A 380 6.25 17.37 13.86
N MET A 381 6.65 17.50 12.59
CA MET A 381 5.94 16.90 11.44
C MET A 381 5.82 15.37 11.55
N ILE A 382 6.86 14.70 12.06
CA ILE A 382 6.85 13.26 12.31
C ILE A 382 5.84 12.91 13.41
N LEU A 383 5.89 13.61 14.54
CA LEU A 383 5.01 13.37 15.69
C LEU A 383 3.54 13.67 15.36
N GLU A 384 3.26 14.73 14.61
CA GLU A 384 1.92 15.08 14.15
C GLU A 384 1.33 13.97 13.27
N SER A 385 2.13 13.40 12.37
CA SER A 385 1.69 12.28 11.52
C SER A 385 1.36 11.02 12.34
N TYR A 386 2.08 10.78 13.45
CA TYR A 386 1.73 9.72 14.39
C TYR A 386 0.45 10.02 15.18
N GLU A 387 0.29 11.25 15.68
CA GLU A 387 -0.92 11.67 16.38
C GLU A 387 -2.15 11.49 15.47
N ASP A 388 -2.06 11.95 14.22
CA ASP A 388 -3.09 11.78 13.22
C ASP A 388 -3.42 10.30 12.97
N ALA A 389 -2.42 9.43 12.84
CA ALA A 389 -2.66 8.00 12.68
C ALA A 389 -3.38 7.38 13.88
N THR A 390 -2.96 7.70 15.11
CA THR A 390 -3.55 7.15 16.34
C THR A 390 -4.95 7.65 16.65
N THR A 391 -5.37 8.79 16.07
CA THR A 391 -6.71 9.35 16.28
C THR A 391 -7.75 8.87 15.25
N ARG A 392 -7.33 8.15 14.21
CA ARG A 392 -8.25 7.53 13.23
C ARG A 392 -9.01 6.36 13.86
N PRO A 393 -10.28 6.12 13.49
CA PRO A 393 -11.02 4.92 13.90
C PRO A 393 -10.26 3.64 13.56
N LYS A 394 -9.83 3.53 12.31
CA LYS A 394 -8.98 2.45 11.82
C LYS A 394 -7.62 3.01 11.42
N ILE A 395 -6.60 2.64 12.19
CA ILE A 395 -5.25 3.18 12.06
C ILE A 395 -4.62 2.94 10.68
N GLU A 396 -4.98 1.85 10.01
CA GLU A 396 -4.48 1.48 8.68
C GLU A 396 -5.35 2.02 7.52
N ALA A 397 -6.53 2.56 7.80
CA ALA A 397 -7.46 3.06 6.78
C ALA A 397 -7.35 4.59 6.66
N ILE A 398 -6.64 5.04 5.63
CA ILE A 398 -6.37 6.48 5.39
C ILE A 398 -7.39 7.12 4.45
N GLN A 399 -8.22 6.29 3.81
CA GLN A 399 -9.25 6.75 2.91
C GLN A 399 -10.24 7.68 3.61
N GLU A 400 -10.39 8.88 3.06
CA GLU A 400 -11.34 9.87 3.57
C GLU A 400 -12.77 9.46 3.20
N VAL A 401 -13.66 9.53 4.18
CA VAL A 401 -15.10 9.36 3.99
C VAL A 401 -15.78 10.61 4.53
N SER A 402 -16.53 11.31 3.68
CA SER A 402 -17.22 12.55 4.03
C SER A 402 -18.51 12.71 3.24
N ASP A 403 -19.34 13.69 3.65
CA ASP A 403 -20.61 14.00 2.99
C ASP A 403 -20.44 14.51 1.56
N GLY A 404 -19.26 15.03 1.21
CA GLY A 404 -18.92 15.47 -0.16
C GLY A 404 -18.54 14.34 -1.11
N LEU A 405 -18.38 13.11 -0.58
CA LEU A 405 -17.94 11.93 -1.32
C LEU A 405 -19.06 10.90 -1.46
N GLN A 406 -18.94 10.06 -2.48
CA GLN A 406 -19.79 8.88 -2.71
C GLN A 406 -18.99 7.72 -3.29
N LEU A 407 -19.52 6.50 -3.11
CA LEU A 407 -19.06 5.30 -3.83
C LEU A 407 -19.27 5.45 -5.35
N PRO A 408 -18.49 4.72 -6.17
CA PRO A 408 -18.68 4.71 -7.62
C PRO A 408 -20.05 4.13 -8.00
N LYS A 409 -20.59 4.61 -9.12
CA LYS A 409 -21.88 4.12 -9.66
C LYS A 409 -21.75 2.78 -10.39
N PHE A 410 -20.61 2.54 -11.01
CA PHE A 410 -20.29 1.32 -11.74
C PHE A 410 -19.09 0.69 -11.06
N GLY A 411 -19.00 -0.65 -11.08
CA GLY A 411 -17.98 -1.36 -10.33
C GLY A 411 -18.16 -1.24 -8.82
N VAL A 412 -17.11 -1.58 -8.09
CA VAL A 412 -17.03 -1.41 -6.64
C VAL A 412 -15.76 -0.70 -6.24
N GLN A 413 -15.81 -0.02 -5.09
CA GLN A 413 -14.62 0.55 -4.49
C GLN A 413 -14.02 -0.42 -3.47
N ILE A 414 -12.71 -0.59 -3.55
CA ILE A 414 -11.95 -1.41 -2.60
C ILE A 414 -11.44 -0.53 -1.46
N HIS A 415 -11.50 -1.05 -0.24
CA HIS A 415 -10.88 -0.45 0.92
C HIS A 415 -9.36 -0.34 0.71
N ASN A 416 -8.82 0.87 0.86
CA ASN A 416 -7.45 1.17 0.45
C ASN A 416 -6.38 0.35 1.19
N ASP A 417 -6.60 -0.03 2.44
CA ASP A 417 -5.74 -0.94 3.19
C ASP A 417 -5.63 -2.31 2.50
N TYR A 418 -6.73 -2.89 2.02
CA TYR A 418 -6.69 -4.14 1.27
C TYR A 418 -5.94 -4.00 -0.06
N THR A 419 -6.15 -2.90 -0.80
CA THR A 419 -5.37 -2.59 -2.01
C THR A 419 -3.87 -2.44 -1.71
N MET A 420 -3.49 -1.84 -0.57
CA MET A 420 -2.08 -1.75 -0.16
C MET A 420 -1.47 -3.12 0.12
N TYR A 421 -2.14 -3.97 0.92
CA TYR A 421 -1.66 -5.33 1.19
C TYR A 421 -1.52 -6.14 -0.10
N ALA A 422 -2.50 -6.06 -0.99
CA ALA A 422 -2.46 -6.73 -2.28
C ALA A 422 -1.35 -6.19 -3.20
N HIS A 423 -1.14 -4.88 -3.24
CA HIS A 423 -0.04 -4.26 -4.00
C HIS A 423 1.33 -4.75 -3.52
N PHE A 424 1.59 -4.73 -2.20
CA PHE A 424 2.84 -5.28 -1.66
C PHE A 424 2.94 -6.79 -1.87
N GLY A 425 1.82 -7.53 -1.93
CA GLY A 425 1.79 -8.94 -2.32
C GLY A 425 2.23 -9.17 -3.77
N LEU A 426 1.68 -8.37 -4.69
CA LEU A 426 2.08 -8.39 -6.10
C LEU A 426 3.56 -8.06 -6.27
N LEU A 427 4.05 -7.03 -5.59
CA LEU A 427 5.47 -6.68 -5.61
C LEU A 427 6.34 -7.79 -5.02
N LYS A 428 5.90 -8.46 -3.94
CA LYS A 428 6.62 -9.60 -3.38
C LYS A 428 6.77 -10.72 -4.42
N GLU A 429 5.71 -11.00 -5.16
CA GLU A 429 5.76 -11.98 -6.25
C GLU A 429 6.71 -11.54 -7.37
N LEU A 430 6.61 -10.28 -7.82
CA LEU A 430 7.50 -9.77 -8.87
C LEU A 430 8.97 -9.82 -8.46
N PHE A 431 9.28 -9.54 -7.19
CA PHE A 431 10.64 -9.46 -6.67
C PHE A 431 11.17 -10.76 -6.05
N ASP A 432 10.53 -11.90 -6.32
CA ASP A 432 10.92 -13.19 -5.77
C ASP A 432 12.36 -13.58 -6.18
N GLY A 433 12.78 -13.24 -7.40
CA GLY A 433 14.13 -13.45 -7.91
C GLY A 433 15.16 -12.38 -7.51
N VAL A 434 14.76 -11.33 -6.79
CA VAL A 434 15.66 -10.22 -6.43
C VAL A 434 16.27 -10.48 -5.06
N GLU A 435 17.60 -10.45 -4.93
CA GLU A 435 18.25 -10.82 -3.65
C GLU A 435 17.84 -9.87 -2.51
N LYS A 436 17.89 -8.55 -2.73
CA LYS A 436 17.51 -7.56 -1.72
C LYS A 436 16.64 -6.43 -2.25
N VAL A 437 15.56 -6.12 -1.53
CA VAL A 437 14.70 -4.97 -1.83
C VAL A 437 14.76 -3.94 -0.70
N ARG A 438 14.80 -2.66 -1.05
CA ARG A 438 14.75 -1.56 -0.07
C ARG A 438 13.69 -0.56 -0.46
N PHE A 439 12.64 -0.45 0.35
CA PHE A 439 11.54 0.48 0.15
C PHE A 439 11.79 1.80 0.86
N PHE A 440 11.41 2.89 0.21
CA PHE A 440 11.33 4.26 0.74
C PHE A 440 9.86 4.65 0.67
N LEU A 441 9.25 4.83 1.84
CA LEU A 441 7.82 4.99 2.02
C LEU A 441 7.54 6.35 2.63
N ASP A 442 6.40 6.93 2.27
CA ASP A 442 5.80 7.99 3.06
C ASP A 442 5.43 7.47 4.47
N GLN A 443 5.33 8.39 5.45
CA GLN A 443 4.97 8.05 6.84
C GLN A 443 3.48 7.68 6.95
N ASP A 444 3.15 6.49 6.46
CA ASP A 444 1.81 5.96 6.27
C ASP A 444 1.68 4.62 7.02
N SER A 445 0.77 4.59 8.00
CA SER A 445 0.53 3.42 8.85
C SER A 445 0.00 2.21 8.08
N GLY A 446 -0.77 2.44 7.01
CA GLY A 446 -1.28 1.39 6.14
C GLY A 446 -0.16 0.77 5.29
N MET A 447 0.70 1.60 4.69
CA MET A 447 1.87 1.11 3.95
C MET A 447 2.83 0.33 4.86
N ARG A 448 3.11 0.84 6.07
CA ARG A 448 3.95 0.14 7.06
C ARG A 448 3.36 -1.22 7.43
N ALA A 449 2.07 -1.28 7.73
CA ALA A 449 1.41 -2.53 8.10
C ALA A 449 1.43 -3.54 6.93
N ALA A 450 1.13 -3.07 5.71
CA ALA A 450 1.14 -3.89 4.50
C ALA A 450 2.54 -4.43 4.17
N PHE A 451 3.57 -3.57 4.17
CA PHE A 451 4.96 -3.98 3.96
C PHE A 451 5.41 -5.00 5.02
N LEU A 452 5.26 -4.68 6.31
CA LEU A 452 5.66 -5.57 7.41
C LEU A 452 4.81 -6.84 7.49
N GLY A 453 3.64 -6.86 6.84
CA GLY A 453 2.82 -8.06 6.64
C GLY A 453 3.34 -8.94 5.51
N MET A 454 3.42 -8.41 4.30
CA MET A 454 3.73 -9.19 3.10
C MET A 454 5.21 -9.60 3.06
N PHE A 455 6.13 -8.72 3.46
CA PHE A 455 7.58 -8.95 3.43
C PHE A 455 8.14 -9.53 4.74
N SER A 456 7.30 -10.00 5.66
CA SER A 456 7.75 -10.37 7.02
C SER A 456 8.87 -11.41 7.09
N GLU A 457 8.88 -12.36 6.15
CA GLU A 457 9.94 -13.36 6.02
C GLU A 457 11.25 -12.73 5.53
N ARG A 458 11.18 -11.94 4.46
CA ARG A 458 12.35 -11.23 3.90
C ARG A 458 12.95 -10.22 4.89
N VAL A 459 12.12 -9.56 5.69
CA VAL A 459 12.58 -8.68 6.78
C VAL A 459 13.36 -9.49 7.83
N ARG A 460 12.86 -10.68 8.24
CA ARG A 460 13.56 -11.58 9.17
C ARG A 460 14.87 -12.13 8.60
N GLN A 461 14.93 -12.32 7.29
CA GLN A 461 16.13 -12.76 6.56
C GLN A 461 17.06 -11.60 6.19
N HIS A 462 16.73 -10.36 6.54
CA HIS A 462 17.48 -9.14 6.15
C HIS A 462 17.60 -8.91 4.64
N THR A 463 16.70 -9.50 3.84
CA THR A 463 16.59 -9.35 2.39
C THR A 463 15.51 -8.34 1.96
N ALA A 464 14.77 -7.75 2.90
CA ALA A 464 13.89 -6.61 2.66
C ALA A 464 14.01 -5.56 3.77
N ASP A 465 14.19 -4.29 3.38
CA ASP A 465 14.22 -3.14 4.28
C ASP A 465 13.12 -2.14 3.88
N ALA A 466 12.57 -1.40 4.84
CA ALA A 466 11.72 -0.23 4.57
C ALA A 466 12.17 0.97 5.40
N TRP A 467 12.18 2.14 4.76
CA TRP A 467 12.57 3.42 5.35
C TRP A 467 11.43 4.40 5.19
N TYR A 468 11.01 5.03 6.29
CA TYR A 468 10.20 6.24 6.15
C TYR A 468 11.08 7.41 5.72
N VAL A 469 10.55 8.20 4.79
CA VAL A 469 11.20 9.43 4.34
C VAL A 469 10.32 10.62 4.72
N LYS A 470 10.90 11.59 5.43
CA LYS A 470 10.23 12.85 5.78
C LYS A 470 11.16 14.01 5.46
N PHE A 471 10.64 14.98 4.73
CA PHE A 471 11.36 16.20 4.38
C PHE A 471 10.41 17.38 4.37
N ARG A 472 10.96 18.58 4.54
CA ARG A 472 10.24 19.84 4.39
C ARG A 472 10.05 20.11 2.89
N LYS A 473 8.81 20.38 2.48
CA LYS A 473 8.45 20.65 1.07
C LYS A 473 8.54 22.14 0.73
N ASP A 474 8.65 22.99 1.74
CA ASP A 474 8.50 24.44 1.71
C ASP A 474 9.81 25.22 1.67
N TYR A 475 10.93 24.58 1.32
CA TYR A 475 12.21 25.28 1.21
C TYR A 475 12.20 26.38 0.16
N THR A 476 12.59 27.59 0.56
CA THR A 476 12.97 28.66 -0.35
C THR A 476 14.25 28.29 -1.12
N ILE A 477 14.47 28.93 -2.27
CA ILE A 477 15.68 28.72 -3.08
C ILE A 477 16.95 29.01 -2.25
N ASP A 478 16.91 30.05 -1.41
CA ASP A 478 18.05 30.45 -0.60
C ASP A 478 18.34 29.44 0.52
N GLU A 479 17.32 28.89 1.17
CA GLU A 479 17.50 27.82 2.14
C GLU A 479 18.07 26.56 1.49
N LYS A 480 17.63 26.18 0.28
CA LYS A 480 18.20 25.04 -0.47
C LYS A 480 19.68 25.25 -0.75
N LYS A 481 20.06 26.43 -1.25
CA LYS A 481 21.46 26.79 -1.52
C LYS A 481 22.30 26.78 -0.25
N ARG A 482 21.77 27.29 0.86
CA ARG A 482 22.44 27.26 2.17
C ARG A 482 22.73 25.84 2.60
N VAL A 483 21.72 24.97 2.60
CA VAL A 483 21.87 23.57 3.04
C VAL A 483 22.84 22.79 2.13
N SER A 484 22.80 23.03 0.82
CA SER A 484 23.75 22.42 -0.13
C SER A 484 25.19 22.89 0.11
N LYS A 485 25.39 24.19 0.36
CA LYS A 485 26.71 24.76 0.71
C LYS A 485 27.25 24.19 2.01
N GLU A 486 26.40 24.02 3.03
CA GLU A 486 26.77 23.39 4.30
C GLU A 486 27.23 21.94 4.13
N LEU A 487 26.54 21.17 3.28
CA LEU A 487 26.94 19.81 2.97
C LEU A 487 28.33 19.79 2.32
N GLN A 488 28.56 20.64 1.31
CA GLN A 488 29.86 20.70 0.63
C GLN A 488 30.99 21.11 1.58
N GLN A 489 30.74 22.03 2.50
CA GLN A 489 31.74 22.41 3.52
C GLN A 489 32.13 21.24 4.41
N ARG A 490 31.16 20.41 4.84
CA ARG A 490 31.44 19.20 5.64
C ARG A 490 32.22 18.16 4.85
N VAL A 491 31.88 17.95 3.58
CA VAL A 491 32.60 17.04 2.69
C VAL A 491 34.05 17.51 2.52
N ASN A 492 34.25 18.79 2.21
CA ASN A 492 35.59 19.34 2.05
C ASN A 492 36.43 19.22 3.33
N ALA A 493 35.82 19.45 4.51
CA ALA A 493 36.50 19.25 5.80
C ALA A 493 36.91 17.79 6.02
N TYR A 494 36.04 16.84 5.67
CA TYR A 494 36.36 15.41 5.73
C TYR A 494 37.55 15.05 4.83
N LEU A 495 37.58 15.56 3.59
CA LEU A 495 38.65 15.28 2.62
C LEU A 495 40.00 15.89 3.02
N ILE A 496 40.01 17.01 3.75
CA ILE A 496 41.23 17.59 4.32
C ILE A 496 41.81 16.68 5.41
N ILE A 497 40.94 16.11 6.26
CA ILE A 497 41.34 15.25 7.39
C ILE A 497 41.74 13.84 6.91
N ASN A 498 41.15 13.38 5.79
CA ASN A 498 41.41 12.06 5.21
C ASN A 498 41.99 12.18 3.79
N PRO A 499 43.31 12.48 3.66
CA PRO A 499 43.96 12.55 2.34
C PRO A 499 43.81 11.23 1.58
N GLY A 500 43.17 11.29 0.41
CA GLY A 500 42.88 10.11 -0.43
C GLY A 500 41.48 9.51 -0.25
N GLY A 501 40.68 10.01 0.70
CA GLY A 501 39.26 9.67 0.80
C GLY A 501 38.43 10.26 -0.35
N THR A 502 37.26 9.69 -0.59
CA THR A 502 36.29 10.17 -1.59
C THR A 502 35.12 10.91 -0.93
N GLU A 503 34.30 11.62 -1.73
CA GLU A 503 33.06 12.19 -1.22
C GLU A 503 32.11 11.11 -0.68
N ASP A 504 32.10 9.93 -1.30
CA ASP A 504 31.25 8.81 -0.89
C ASP A 504 31.67 8.27 0.49
N ASP A 505 32.98 8.24 0.78
CA ASP A 505 33.48 7.91 2.12
C ASP A 505 32.98 8.93 3.16
N ALA A 506 33.02 10.23 2.81
CA ALA A 506 32.50 11.29 3.66
C ALA A 506 30.99 11.11 3.93
N TYR A 507 30.22 10.80 2.89
CA TYR A 507 28.78 10.56 3.00
C TYR A 507 28.47 9.33 3.86
N LEU A 508 29.24 8.25 3.67
CA LEU A 508 29.07 7.00 4.42
C LEU A 508 29.38 7.20 5.91
N ASP A 509 30.45 7.93 6.25
CA ASP A 509 30.79 8.21 7.64
C ASP A 509 29.79 9.14 8.31
N MET A 510 29.32 10.18 7.61
CA MET A 510 28.22 11.02 8.12
C MET A 510 26.92 10.20 8.31
N ALA A 511 26.65 9.22 7.44
CA ALA A 511 25.50 8.33 7.61
C ALA A 511 25.67 7.41 8.81
N ARG A 512 26.85 6.83 9.03
CA ARG A 512 27.17 6.01 10.21
C ARG A 512 27.00 6.81 11.50
N GLU A 513 27.48 8.05 11.51
CA GLU A 513 27.28 8.97 12.63
C GLU A 513 25.79 9.24 12.87
N ALA A 514 25.03 9.56 11.82
CA ALA A 514 23.58 9.78 11.92
C ALA A 514 22.83 8.57 12.48
N VAL A 515 23.20 7.35 12.07
CA VAL A 515 22.63 6.09 12.60
C VAL A 515 22.91 5.94 14.10
N ARG A 516 24.13 6.29 14.57
CA ARG A 516 24.48 6.23 16.01
C ARG A 516 23.63 7.17 16.86
N HIS A 517 23.16 8.27 16.28
CA HIS A 517 22.30 9.26 16.94
C HIS A 517 20.80 9.07 16.63
N ALA A 518 20.42 7.96 16.01
CA ALA A 518 19.03 7.71 15.68
C ALA A 518 18.16 7.53 16.93
N GLN A 519 16.91 7.99 16.86
CA GLN A 519 15.98 8.01 18.00
C GLN A 519 14.67 7.33 17.65
N GLY A 520 14.13 6.54 18.59
CA GLY A 520 12.78 5.99 18.46
C GLY A 520 11.72 7.07 18.66
N LEU A 521 10.83 7.27 17.68
CA LEU A 521 9.72 8.22 17.76
C LEU A 521 8.38 7.52 17.48
N GLY A 522 7.29 8.09 18.01
CA GLY A 522 5.94 7.59 17.83
C GLY A 522 5.58 6.35 18.67
N PRO A 523 4.33 5.88 18.59
CA PRO A 523 3.83 4.77 19.41
C PRO A 523 4.49 3.43 19.07
N TRP A 524 4.96 3.27 17.83
CA TRP A 524 5.68 2.08 17.37
C TRP A 524 7.19 2.13 17.61
N LYS A 525 7.70 3.25 18.13
CA LYS A 525 9.13 3.51 18.34
C LYS A 525 9.96 3.28 17.06
N ASP A 526 9.42 3.69 15.90
CA ASP A 526 10.19 3.60 14.66
C ASP A 526 11.44 4.48 14.81
N VAL A 527 12.58 3.99 14.31
CA VAL A 527 13.88 4.62 14.52
C VAL A 527 14.14 5.64 13.43
N TRP A 528 14.29 6.90 13.83
CA TRP A 528 14.50 8.03 12.93
C TRP A 528 15.93 8.56 13.05
N MET A 529 16.55 8.86 11.92
CA MET A 529 17.81 9.58 11.84
C MET A 529 17.70 10.75 10.87
N ARG A 530 18.53 11.77 11.05
CA ARG A 530 18.66 12.83 10.05
C ARG A 530 19.49 12.31 8.89
N HIS A 531 18.93 12.33 7.68
CA HIS A 531 19.70 11.98 6.50
C HIS A 531 20.86 12.98 6.33
N PRO A 532 22.11 12.52 6.19
CA PRO A 532 23.28 13.41 6.15
C PRO A 532 23.33 14.23 4.86
N LEU A 533 22.74 13.71 3.78
CA LEU A 533 22.69 14.38 2.48
C LEU A 533 21.38 15.13 2.38
N ALA A 534 21.46 16.44 2.37
CA ALA A 534 20.38 17.31 1.94
C ALA A 534 20.78 17.95 0.61
N LYS A 535 20.90 17.10 -0.43
CA LYS A 535 21.05 17.56 -1.81
C LYS A 535 19.67 17.97 -2.30
N TYR A 536 19.52 19.25 -2.66
CA TYR A 536 18.30 19.84 -3.22
C TYR A 536 18.47 20.22 -4.67
#